data_AF-A0A073CVJ8-F1
#
_entry.id   AF-A0A073CVJ8-F1
#
_cell.length_a   1.000
_cell.length_b   1.000
_cell.length_c   1.000
_cell.angle_alpha   90.00
_cell.angle_beta   90.00
_cell.angle_gamma   90.00
#
_symmetry.space_group_name_H-M   'P 1'
#
loop_
_entity.id
_entity.type
_entity.pdbx_description
1 polymer ?
#
loop_
_entity_poly.entity_id
_entity_poly.type
_entity_poly.pdbx_seq_one_letter_code
_entity_poly.pdbx_strand_id
1 'polypeptide(L)' 'MTDLSGNWLGTYWQQGVPTRFEVTFIQSGNSLAGNILDEGYLGEAQISGV' A
#
# COMPACT_ATOMS: atom_id res chain seq x y z
N MET A 1 10.64 -10.57 -15.90
CA MET A 1 10.12 -9.63 -14.89
C MET A 1 9.14 -10.43 -14.07
N THR A 2 9.27 -10.44 -12.74
CA THR A 2 8.43 -11.26 -11.86
C THR A 2 7.27 -10.41 -11.36
N ASP A 3 6.04 -10.93 -11.47
CA ASP A 3 4.86 -10.28 -10.93
C ASP A 3 4.97 -10.15 -9.40
N LEU A 4 4.61 -8.97 -8.90
CA LEU A 4 4.60 -8.67 -7.48
C LEU A 4 3.24 -8.98 -6.88
N SER A 5 3.21 -9.74 -5.78
CA SER A 5 1.99 -9.98 -5.02
C SER A 5 2.27 -10.13 -3.54
N GLY A 6 1.31 -9.74 -2.71
CA GLY A 6 1.34 -9.98 -1.27
C GLY A 6 0.96 -8.77 -0.43
N ASN A 7 1.12 -8.94 0.87
CA ASN A 7 0.87 -7.91 1.88
C ASN A 7 2.21 -7.38 2.40
N TRP A 8 2.31 -6.06 2.50
CA TRP A 8 3.47 -5.38 3.08
C TRP A 8 3.02 -4.49 4.22
N LEU A 9 3.74 -4.59 5.33
CA LEU A 9 3.56 -3.73 6.48
C LEU A 9 4.59 -2.60 6.40
N GLY A 10 4.12 -1.38 6.61
CA GLY A 10 4.96 -0.19 6.58
C GLY A 10 4.75 0.68 7.80
N THR A 11 5.63 1.67 7.94
CA THR A 11 5.47 2.75 8.92
C THR A 11 5.87 4.05 8.26
N TYR A 12 5.04 5.08 8.41
CA TYR A 12 5.38 6.43 8.01
C TYR A 12 5.37 7.34 9.24
N TRP A 13 6.00 8.52 9.12
CA TRP A 13 6.03 9.51 10.18
C TRP A 13 5.34 10.78 9.72
N GLN A 14 4.35 11.22 10.49
CA GLN A 14 3.73 12.54 10.32
C GLN A 14 3.89 13.31 11.61
N GLN A 15 4.47 14.51 11.52
CA GLN A 15 4.70 15.37 12.68
C GLN A 15 5.45 14.66 13.82
N GLY A 16 6.35 13.74 13.48
CA GLY A 16 7.10 12.93 14.45
C GLY A 16 6.35 11.71 15.01
N VAL A 17 5.06 11.53 14.68
CA VAL A 17 4.27 10.38 15.12
C VAL A 17 4.39 9.24 14.12
N PRO A 18 4.89 8.06 14.51
CA PRO A 18 4.90 6.89 13.65
C PRO A 18 3.49 6.31 13.51
N THR A 19 3.06 6.05 12.28
CA THR A 19 1.79 5.39 11.97
C THR A 19 2.03 4.16 11.12
N ARG A 20 1.41 3.04 11.48
CA ARG A 20 1.50 1.77 10.76
C ARG A 20 0.43 1.72 9.68
N PHE A 21 0.77 1.08 8.57
CA PHE A 21 -0.18 0.76 7.52
C PHE A 21 0.10 -0.64 6.96
N GLU A 22 -0.94 -1.24 6.38
CA GLU A 22 -0.85 -2.45 5.58
C GLU A 22 -1.14 -2.11 4.12
N VAL A 23 -0.43 -2.74 3.20
CA VAL A 23 -0.76 -2.65 1.77
C VAL A 23 -0.84 -4.02 1.16
N THR A 24 -1.89 -4.27 0.39
CA THR A 24 -2.02 -5.45 -0.46
C THR A 24 -1.88 -5.03 -1.91
N PHE A 25 -0.99 -5.69 -2.64
CA PHE A 25 -0.83 -5.47 -4.07
C PHE A 25 -0.90 -6.76 -4.86
N ILE A 26 -1.41 -6.64 -6.08
CA ILE A 26 -1.37 -7.67 -7.11
C ILE A 26 -0.95 -6.99 -8.41
N GLN A 27 0.18 -7.44 -8.95
CA GLN A 27 0.65 -7.07 -10.28
C GLN A 27 0.40 -8.22 -11.25
N SER A 28 -0.05 -7.89 -12.45
CA SER A 28 -0.13 -8.83 -13.57
C SER A 28 0.39 -8.14 -14.83
N GLY A 29 1.58 -8.53 -15.27
CA GLY A 29 2.27 -7.85 -16.36
C GLY A 29 2.58 -6.40 -15.98
N ASN A 30 2.03 -5.46 -16.74
CA ASN A 30 2.21 -4.02 -16.47
C ASN A 30 1.13 -3.44 -15.55
N SER A 31 0.05 -4.17 -15.26
CA SER A 31 -1.00 -3.66 -14.41
C SER A 31 -0.71 -3.90 -12.93
N LEU A 32 -0.95 -2.88 -12.10
CA LEU A 32 -0.86 -2.94 -10.64
C LEU A 32 -2.20 -2.53 -10.03
N ALA A 33 -2.70 -3.32 -9.11
CA ALA A 33 -3.86 -2.99 -8.30
C ALA A 33 -3.58 -3.27 -6.82
N GLY A 34 -4.26 -2.55 -5.92
CA GLY A 34 -4.09 -2.76 -4.49
C GLY A 34 -4.87 -1.81 -3.60
N ASN A 35 -4.78 -2.05 -2.30
CA ASN A 35 -5.37 -1.21 -1.26
C ASN A 35 -4.34 -0.93 -0.17
N ILE A 36 -4.32 0.31 0.33
CA ILE A 36 -3.63 0.71 1.55
C ILE A 36 -4.67 0.80 2.66
N LEU A 37 -4.42 0.12 3.76
CA LEU A 37 -5.19 0.18 4.99
C LEU A 37 -4.36 0.94 6.03
N ASP A 38 -4.83 2.12 6.39
CA ASP A 38 -4.21 3.01 7.37
C ASP A 38 -5.29 3.57 8.29
N GLU A 39 -5.14 3.35 9.59
CA GLU A 39 -6.05 3.87 10.63
C GLU A 39 -5.70 5.30 11.07
N GLY A 40 -4.67 5.89 10.46
CA GLY A 40 -4.19 7.25 10.69
C GLY A 40 -4.81 8.29 9.78
N TYR A 41 -4.19 9.47 9.75
CA TYR A 41 -4.71 10.65 9.07
C TYR A 41 -4.83 10.50 7.54
N LEU A 42 -4.02 9.63 6.91
CA LEU A 42 -4.11 9.42 5.46
C LEU A 42 -5.29 8.53 5.07
N GLY A 43 -5.78 7.71 6.00
CA GLY A 43 -6.91 6.81 5.79
C GLY A 43 -6.65 5.74 4.72
N GLU A 44 -7.71 5.07 4.33
CA GLU A 44 -7.65 4.01 3.32
C GLU A 44 -7.53 4.58 1.90
N ALA A 45 -6.75 3.92 1.05
CA ALA A 45 -6.57 4.32 -0.35
C ALA A 45 -6.62 3.10 -1.29
N GLN A 46 -7.16 3.32 -2.50
CA GLN A 46 -7.14 2.33 -3.58
C GLN A 46 -6.13 2.74 -4.64
N ILE A 47 -5.39 1.76 -5.17
CA ILE A 47 -4.40 1.95 -6.22
C ILE A 47 -4.79 1.11 -7.43
N SER A 48 -4.75 1.73 -8.61
CA SER A 48 -4.88 1.05 -9.90
C SER A 48 -4.02 1.77 -10.95
N GLY A 49 -3.32 1.00 -11.79
CA GLY A 49 -2.43 1.53 -12.83
C GLY A 49 -2.00 0.47 -13.85
N VAL A 50 -1.40 0.95 -14.95
CA VAL A 50 -0.81 0.20 -16.07
C VAL A 50 0.55 0.78 -16.42
#